data_AF-A0A0F9E1U6-F1
#
_entry.id   AF-A0A0F9E1U6-F1
#
_cell.length_a   1.000
_cell.length_b   1.000
_cell.length_c   1.000
_cell.angle_alpha   90.00
_cell.angle_beta   90.00
_cell.angle_gamma   90.00
#
_symmetry.space_group_name_H-M   'P 1'
#
loop_
_entity.id
_entity.type
_entity.pdbx_description
1 polymer ?
#
loop_
_entity_poly.entity_id
_entity_poly.type
_entity_poly.pdbx_seq_one_letter_code
_entity_poly.pdbx_strand_id
1 'polypeptide(L)'
;MSGLMDAVALLTSVTLQYGVPIEDLARKLKNTRFEPYGRTNNPDIPWATSIVDYVFRWLERKFAPEAAAADASSHATEGEPLNPATRPSEQTGLGCPDCGALLIYQEGCLVCRSCGYNKCG
;
A
#
# COMPACT_ATOMS: atom_id res chain seq x y z
N MET A 1 3.24 -17.62 10.27
CA MET A 1 2.34 -16.46 10.18
C MET A 1 0.95 -16.66 10.78
N SER A 2 0.53 -17.87 11.20
CA SER A 2 -0.86 -18.10 11.69
C SER A 2 -1.24 -17.16 12.84
N GLY A 3 -0.50 -17.15 13.96
CA GLY A 3 -0.92 -16.38 15.14
C GLY A 3 -1.02 -14.85 14.95
N LEU A 4 -0.20 -14.24 14.08
CA LEU A 4 -0.27 -12.80 13.83
C LEU A 4 -1.52 -12.42 13.04
N MET A 5 -1.85 -13.20 12.00
CA MET A 5 -3.05 -12.95 11.20
C MET A 5 -4.31 -13.24 12.01
N ASP A 6 -4.29 -14.26 12.87
CA ASP A 6 -5.38 -14.56 13.79
C ASP A 6 -5.60 -13.40 14.77
N ALA A 7 -4.53 -12.82 15.31
CA ALA A 7 -4.61 -11.64 16.18
C ALA A 7 -5.14 -10.40 15.44
N VAL A 8 -4.68 -10.15 14.20
CA VAL A 8 -5.18 -9.04 13.37
C VAL A 8 -6.67 -9.22 13.06
N ALA A 9 -7.10 -10.42 12.69
CA ALA A 9 -8.50 -10.72 12.41
C ALA A 9 -9.38 -10.54 13.65
N LEU A 10 -8.91 -11.00 14.82
CA LEU A 10 -9.61 -10.82 16.09
C LEU A 10 -9.73 -9.33 16.45
N LEU A 11 -8.62 -8.59 16.43
CA LEU A 11 -8.62 -7.16 16.76
C LEU A 11 -9.53 -6.38 15.81
N THR A 12 -9.47 -6.66 14.51
CA THR A 12 -10.34 -6.03 13.50
C THR A 12 -11.80 -6.31 13.82
N SER A 13 -12.15 -7.57 14.11
CA SER A 13 -13.51 -7.96 14.47
C SER A 13 -14.01 -7.22 15.71
N VAL A 14 -13.16 -7.10 16.74
CA VAL A 14 -13.48 -6.33 17.96
C VAL A 14 -13.68 -4.86 17.62
N THR A 15 -12.76 -4.21 16.91
CA THR A 15 -12.86 -2.78 16.58
C THR A 15 -14.14 -2.43 15.82
N LEU A 16 -14.56 -3.27 14.87
CA LEU A 16 -15.79 -3.06 14.12
C LEU A 16 -17.04 -3.20 15.00
N GLN A 17 -17.05 -4.14 15.95
CA GLN A 17 -18.15 -4.29 16.91
C GLN A 17 -18.27 -3.07 17.85
N TYR A 18 -17.15 -2.39 18.15
CA TYR A 18 -17.14 -1.14 18.92
C TYR A 18 -17.44 0.11 18.06
N GLY A 19 -17.80 -0.06 16.78
CA GLY A 19 -18.22 1.03 15.91
C GLY A 19 -17.07 1.86 15.33
N VAL A 20 -15.85 1.33 15.30
CA VAL A 20 -14.74 1.99 14.58
C VAL A 20 -15.05 1.97 13.08
N PRO A 21 -15.04 3.14 12.39
CA PRO A 21 -15.32 3.20 10.96
C PRO A 21 -14.23 2.49 10.15
N ILE A 22 -14.62 1.87 9.03
CA ILE A 22 -13.72 1.03 8.24
C ILE A 22 -12.63 1.85 7.55
N GLU A 23 -12.93 3.10 7.20
CA GLU A 23 -12.03 4.09 6.61
C GLU A 23 -10.84 4.37 7.54
N ASP A 24 -11.08 4.44 8.84
CA ASP A 24 -10.04 4.68 9.83
C ASP A 24 -9.09 3.50 9.98
N LEU A 25 -9.64 2.29 9.94
CA LEU A 25 -8.86 1.05 9.96
C LEU A 25 -8.07 0.91 8.66
N ALA A 26 -8.73 1.11 7.51
CA ALA A 26 -8.13 0.98 6.20
C ALA A 26 -6.99 1.97 6.02
N ARG A 27 -7.20 3.25 6.33
CA ARG A 27 -6.15 4.28 6.30
C ARG A 27 -4.89 3.93 7.09
N LYS A 28 -5.01 3.15 8.18
CA LYS A 28 -3.87 2.75 9.01
C LYS A 28 -3.21 1.44 8.56
N LEU A 29 -3.97 0.53 7.96
CA LEU A 29 -3.53 -0.85 7.70
C LEU A 29 -3.29 -1.14 6.21
N LYS A 30 -3.86 -0.34 5.31
CA LYS A 30 -3.49 -0.35 3.88
C LYS A 30 -2.06 0.15 3.71
N ASN A 31 -1.40 -0.33 2.65
CA ASN A 31 0.00 -0.14 2.32
C ASN A 31 1.01 -0.68 3.35
N THR A 32 0.56 -1.43 4.35
CA THR A 32 1.47 -2.17 5.23
C THR A 32 2.23 -3.24 4.43
N ARG A 33 3.52 -3.40 4.73
CA ARG A 33 4.43 -4.24 3.95
C ARG A 33 4.86 -5.47 4.74
N PHE A 34 4.42 -6.64 4.29
CA PHE A 34 4.74 -7.94 4.87
C PHE A 34 4.73 -8.98 3.76
N GLU A 35 5.55 -10.02 3.89
CA GLU A 35 5.42 -11.19 3.03
C GLU A 35 4.15 -11.99 3.42
N PRO A 36 3.49 -12.68 2.48
CA PRO A 36 3.66 -12.60 1.03
C PRO A 36 3.08 -11.29 0.46
N TYR A 37 3.72 -10.78 -0.59
CA TYR A 37 3.27 -9.63 -1.38
C TYR A 37 3.33 -9.98 -2.87
N GLY A 38 2.57 -9.27 -3.71
CA GLY A 38 2.61 -9.51 -5.15
C GLY A 38 1.33 -9.16 -5.89
N ARG A 39 1.24 -9.70 -7.12
CA ARG A 39 0.07 -9.54 -7.99
C ARG A 39 -1.12 -10.31 -7.42
N THR A 40 -2.30 -9.74 -7.59
CA THR A 40 -3.56 -10.41 -7.26
C THR A 40 -4.41 -10.60 -8.52
N ASN A 41 -5.43 -11.46 -8.43
CA ASN A 41 -6.39 -11.65 -9.52
C ASN A 41 -7.52 -10.60 -9.51
N ASN A 42 -7.50 -9.67 -8.55
CA ASN A 42 -8.50 -8.64 -8.43
C ASN A 42 -8.13 -7.43 -9.31
N PRO A 43 -8.92 -7.08 -10.35
CA PRO A 43 -8.61 -5.94 -11.23
C PRO A 43 -8.58 -4.60 -10.48
N ASP A 44 -9.32 -4.49 -9.37
CA ASP A 44 -9.36 -3.30 -8.52
C ASP A 44 -8.10 -3.13 -7.66
N ILE A 45 -7.42 -4.24 -7.36
CA ILE A 45 -6.24 -4.29 -6.49
C ILE A 45 -5.20 -5.21 -7.16
N PRO A 46 -4.64 -4.81 -8.31
CA PRO A 46 -3.80 -5.69 -9.12
C PRO A 46 -2.48 -6.05 -8.42
N TRP A 47 -2.05 -5.23 -7.46
CA TRP A 47 -0.86 -5.46 -6.65
C TRP A 47 -1.14 -5.11 -5.18
N ALA A 48 -0.69 -5.97 -4.26
CA ALA A 48 -0.77 -5.75 -2.81
C ALA A 48 0.61 -5.90 -2.16
N THR A 49 0.90 -5.05 -1.17
CA THR A 49 2.17 -5.04 -0.43
C THR A 49 2.18 -5.97 0.78
N SER A 50 1.02 -6.53 1.13
CA SER A 50 0.83 -7.61 2.09
C SER A 50 -0.59 -8.18 1.97
N ILE A 51 -0.88 -9.27 2.68
CA ILE A 51 -2.25 -9.77 2.83
C ILE A 51 -3.16 -8.80 3.60
N VAL A 52 -2.61 -8.09 4.59
CA VAL A 52 -3.35 -7.10 5.38
C VAL A 52 -3.71 -5.90 4.49
N ASP A 53 -2.74 -5.40 3.72
CA ASP A 53 -2.96 -4.37 2.70
C ASP A 53 -4.11 -4.73 1.76
N TYR A 54 -4.07 -5.94 1.19
CA TYR A 54 -5.11 -6.41 0.29
C TYR A 54 -6.50 -6.40 0.94
N VAL A 55 -6.62 -6.98 2.14
CA VAL A 55 -7.89 -7.08 2.86
C VAL A 55 -8.46 -5.69 3.15
N PHE A 56 -7.65 -4.77 3.67
CA PHE A 56 -8.14 -3.44 4.04
C PHE A 56 -8.45 -2.54 2.83
N ARG A 57 -7.69 -2.65 1.73
CA ARG A 57 -8.05 -1.99 0.46
C ARG A 57 -9.35 -2.53 -0.12
N TRP A 58 -9.59 -3.83 0.02
CA TRP A 58 -10.84 -4.45 -0.42
C TRP A 58 -12.02 -4.03 0.47
N LEU A 59 -11.85 -4.05 1.79
CA LEU A 59 -12.88 -3.63 2.75
C LEU A 59 -13.26 -2.16 2.54
N GLU A 60 -12.27 -1.28 2.39
CA GLU A 60 -12.50 0.15 2.10
C GLU A 60 -13.30 0.33 0.81
N ARG A 61 -12.90 -0.31 -0.29
CA ARG A 61 -13.67 -0.23 -1.55
C ARG A 61 -15.09 -0.77 -1.43
N LYS A 62 -15.28 -1.81 -0.62
CA LYS A 62 -16.57 -2.50 -0.50
C LYS A 62 -17.56 -1.76 0.40
N PHE A 63 -17.07 -1.19 1.50
CA PHE A 63 -17.91 -0.63 2.57
C PHE A 63 -17.76 0.89 2.73
N ALA A 64 -16.75 1.49 2.10
CA ALA A 64 -16.43 2.92 2.15
C ALA A 64 -16.08 3.50 0.77
N PRO A 65 -16.99 3.41 -0.22
CA PRO A 65 -16.68 3.81 -1.60
C PRO A 65 -16.30 5.29 -1.74
N GLU A 66 -16.88 6.17 -0.93
CA GLU A 66 -16.56 7.61 -0.94
C GLU A 66 -15.12 7.88 -0.48
N ALA A 67 -14.67 7.22 0.59
CA ALA A 67 -13.29 7.32 1.06
C ALA A 67 -12.30 6.69 0.07
N ALA A 68 -12.64 5.51 -0.47
CA ALA A 68 -11.81 4.84 -1.48
C ALA A 68 -11.63 5.70 -2.75
N ALA A 69 -12.66 6.44 -3.16
CA ALA A 69 -12.60 7.36 -4.28
C ALA A 69 -11.73 8.59 -3.99
N ALA A 70 -11.77 9.12 -2.75
CA ALA A 70 -10.93 10.23 -2.33
C ALA A 70 -9.43 9.87 -2.42
N ASP A 71 -9.06 8.66 -1.99
CA ASP A 71 -7.67 8.19 -2.08
C ASP A 71 -7.19 7.94 -3.52
N ALA A 72 -8.10 7.59 -4.44
CA ALA A 72 -7.76 7.51 -5.86
C ALA A 72 -7.49 8.90 -6.47
N SER A 73 -8.17 9.93 -5.96
CA SER A 73 -8.00 11.31 -6.41
C SER A 73 -6.80 12.05 -5.77
N SER A 74 -6.27 11.57 -4.64
CA SER A 74 -5.12 12.16 -3.95
C SER A 74 -3.76 11.76 -4.53
N HIS A 75 -3.72 11.04 -5.65
CA HIS A 75 -2.52 11.00 -6.49
C HIS A 75 -2.21 12.35 -7.19
N ALA A 76 -3.03 13.37 -6.97
CA ALA A 76 -2.63 14.77 -7.05
C ALA A 76 -2.61 15.38 -5.64
N THR A 77 -1.40 15.63 -5.13
CA THR A 77 -1.07 16.49 -3.97
C THR A 77 -1.66 16.10 -2.61
N GLU A 78 -0.94 15.25 -1.86
CA GLU A 78 -0.66 15.57 -0.47
C GLU A 78 0.79 15.21 -0.15
N GLY A 79 1.59 16.25 0.05
CA GLY A 79 2.98 16.12 0.44
C GLY A 79 3.06 15.47 1.81
N GLU A 80 3.42 14.19 1.83
CA GLU A 80 4.19 13.61 2.93
C GLU A 80 5.31 14.62 3.27
N PRO A 81 5.50 15.03 4.55
CA PRO A 81 6.53 15.98 4.88
C PRO A 81 7.83 15.41 4.36
N LEU A 82 8.40 16.10 3.36
CA LEU A 82 9.68 15.80 2.75
C LEU A 82 10.67 15.64 3.90
N ASN A 83 10.97 14.39 4.24
CA ASN A 83 12.03 14.10 5.17
C ASN A 83 13.29 14.71 4.53
N PRO A 84 13.90 15.76 5.12
CA PRO A 84 14.98 16.50 4.47
C PRO A 84 16.25 15.67 4.27
N ALA A 85 16.26 14.42 4.72
CA ALA A 85 17.27 13.41 4.39
C ALA A 85 17.11 12.78 3.00
N THR A 86 15.95 12.95 2.32
CA THR A 86 15.77 12.48 0.93
C THR A 86 16.21 13.58 -0.01
N ARG A 87 17.50 13.58 -0.34
CA ARG A 87 18.00 14.33 -1.50
C ARG A 87 17.13 13.94 -2.71
N PRO A 88 16.67 14.87 -3.56
CA PRO A 88 15.91 14.56 -4.77
C PRO A 88 16.80 13.93 -5.86
N SER A 89 17.73 13.05 -5.47
CA SER A 89 18.60 12.31 -6.37
C SER A 89 17.83 11.14 -6.97
N GLU A 90 17.69 11.18 -8.29
CA GLU A 90 17.51 10.01 -9.16
C GLU A 90 16.10 9.37 -9.20
N GLN A 91 15.05 10.18 -9.36
CA GLN A 91 13.84 9.67 -10.02
C GLN A 91 14.16 9.47 -11.51
N THR A 92 14.13 8.22 -11.97
CA THR A 92 14.57 7.88 -13.34
C THR A 92 13.54 8.18 -14.43
N GLY A 93 12.31 8.54 -14.03
CA GLY A 93 11.17 8.67 -14.93
C GLY A 93 10.63 7.33 -15.47
N LEU A 94 11.25 6.20 -15.11
CA LEU A 94 10.78 4.87 -15.47
C LEU A 94 9.70 4.40 -14.48
N GLY A 95 8.57 3.93 -15.01
CA GLY A 95 7.55 3.25 -14.23
C GLY A 95 7.96 1.82 -13.88
N CYS A 96 7.67 1.41 -12.66
CA CYS A 96 7.86 0.05 -12.20
C CYS A 96 6.95 -0.92 -12.97
N PRO A 97 7.46 -2.02 -13.56
CA PRO A 97 6.63 -2.95 -14.34
C PRO A 97 5.56 -3.65 -13.49
N ASP A 98 5.79 -3.80 -12.19
CA ASP A 98 4.89 -4.52 -11.30
C ASP A 98 3.72 -3.67 -10.77
N CYS A 99 3.96 -2.39 -10.45
CA CYS A 99 2.95 -1.55 -9.79
C CYS A 99 2.81 -0.14 -10.38
N GLY A 100 3.56 0.21 -11.43
CA GLY A 100 3.48 1.50 -12.12
C GLY A 100 4.11 2.69 -11.37
N ALA A 101 4.53 2.53 -10.12
CA ALA A 101 5.18 3.60 -9.36
C ALA A 101 6.56 3.96 -9.93
N LEU A 102 7.04 5.18 -9.66
CA LEU A 102 8.33 5.64 -10.17
C LEU A 102 9.50 4.85 -9.55
N LEU A 103 10.40 4.39 -10.42
CA LEU A 103 11.65 3.75 -10.02
C LEU A 103 12.69 4.80 -9.64
N ILE A 104 13.37 4.51 -8.54
CA ILE A 104 14.53 5.27 -8.07
C ILE A 104 15.80 4.47 -8.34
N TYR A 105 16.89 5.14 -8.68
CA TYR A 105 18.19 4.50 -8.78
C TYR A 105 18.85 4.47 -7.40
N GLN A 106 19.27 3.28 -6.94
CA GLN A 106 20.00 3.10 -5.70
C GLN A 106 21.06 2.01 -5.89
N GLU A 107 22.32 2.36 -5.65
CA GLU A 107 23.45 1.40 -5.58
C GLU A 107 23.61 0.51 -6.82
N GLY A 108 23.31 1.02 -8.02
CA GLY A 108 23.40 0.23 -9.26
C GLY A 108 22.10 -0.47 -9.67
N CYS A 109 21.04 -0.33 -8.87
CA CYS A 109 19.76 -0.98 -9.10
C CYS A 109 18.62 0.03 -9.23
N LEU A 110 17.69 -0.26 -10.13
CA LEU A 110 16.38 0.38 -10.18
C LEU A 110 15.51 -0.24 -9.09
N VAL A 111 15.07 0.55 -8.12
CA VAL A 111 14.27 0.10 -6.98
C VAL A 111 12.92 0.80 -6.98
N CYS A 112 11.84 0.04 -6.75
CA CYS A 112 10.50 0.58 -6.55
C CYS A 112 10.19 0.63 -5.06
N ARG A 113 9.95 1.83 -4.49
CA ARG A 113 9.55 1.94 -3.07
C ARG A 113 8.11 1.48 -2.81
N SER A 114 7.23 1.48 -3.83
CA SER A 114 5.84 1.05 -3.68
C SER A 114 5.68 -0.46 -3.59
N CYS A 115 6.36 -1.24 -4.44
CA CYS A 115 6.21 -2.71 -4.45
C CYS A 115 7.48 -3.47 -4.03
N GLY A 116 8.64 -2.81 -3.99
CA GLY A 116 9.95 -3.42 -3.73
C GLY A 116 10.57 -4.18 -4.89
N TYR A 117 10.08 -3.98 -6.12
CA TYR A 117 10.80 -4.39 -7.32
C TYR A 117 12.24 -3.86 -7.28
N ASN A 118 13.21 -4.72 -7.58
CA ASN A 118 14.59 -4.30 -7.79
C ASN A 118 15.14 -4.94 -9.09
N LYS A 119 15.92 -4.17 -9.84
CA LYS A 119 16.67 -4.67 -10.99
C LYS A 119 18.01 -3.97 -11.07
N CYS A 120 19.08 -4.73 -10.91
CA CYS A 120 20.45 -4.25 -11.03
C CYS A 120 20.95 -4.41 -12.47
N GLY A 121 21.73 -3.44 -12.94
CA GLY A 121 22.39 -3.46 -14.25
C GLY A 121 23.69 -4.25 -14.25
#